data_AF-A0A506Y1G6-F1
#
_entry.id   AF-A0A506Y1G6-F1
#
_cell.length_a   1.000
_cell.length_b   1.000
_cell.length_c   1.000
_cell.angle_alpha   90.00
_cell.angle_beta   90.00
_cell.angle_gamma   90.00
#
_symmetry.space_group_name_H-M   'P 1'
#
loop_
_entity.id
_entity.type
_entity.pdbx_description
1 polymer ?
#
loop_
_entity_poly.entity_id
_entity_poly.type
_entity_poly.pdbx_seq_one_letter_code
_entity_poly.pdbx_strand_id
1 'polypeptide(L)'
;MDLPDISPALLRATGDGFAQKLQARLIELADATDDEAYASRLRLVASGRRPLRTLLSDPKWSEAFAPQIQILATPPELDEDRRRALDDAVARAGQRVVLPSEVEIASDLEDVMRRAALTEAAIREDELNGWAHVHGDADHDEDPAPGER
;
A
#
# COMPACT_ATOMS: atom_id res chain seq x y z
N MET A 1 -9.16 -12.80 9.27
CA MET A 1 -8.51 -11.47 9.23
C MET A 1 -8.29 -11.13 7.78
N ASP A 2 -8.75 -9.94 7.38
CA ASP A 2 -8.59 -9.47 6.01
C ASP A 2 -7.13 -9.11 5.73
N LEU A 3 -6.73 -9.20 4.45
CA LEU A 3 -5.39 -8.85 3.97
C LEU A 3 -5.32 -7.36 3.62
N PRO A 4 -4.12 -6.77 3.54
CA PRO A 4 -3.95 -5.42 3.02
C PRO A 4 -4.62 -5.27 1.66
N ASP A 5 -5.22 -4.10 1.42
CA ASP A 5 -5.86 -3.81 0.13
C ASP A 5 -4.79 -3.60 -0.95
N ILE A 6 -4.50 -4.65 -1.73
CA ILE A 6 -3.47 -4.66 -2.77
C ILE A 6 -4.08 -4.82 -4.16
N SER A 7 -3.62 -3.99 -5.11
CA SER A 7 -4.15 -4.02 -6.47
C SER A 7 -3.86 -5.35 -7.17
N PRO A 8 -4.79 -5.86 -7.99
CA PRO A 8 -4.57 -7.05 -8.82
C PRO A 8 -3.30 -6.92 -9.68
N ALA A 9 -3.04 -5.72 -10.21
CA ALA A 9 -1.82 -5.42 -10.97
C ALA A 9 -0.54 -5.70 -10.18
N LEU A 10 -0.49 -5.31 -8.90
CA LEU A 10 0.68 -5.56 -8.06
C LEU A 10 0.83 -7.03 -7.70
N LEU A 11 -0.28 -7.74 -7.45
CA LEU A 11 -0.24 -9.18 -7.18
C LEU A 11 0.27 -9.97 -8.40
N ARG A 12 -0.17 -9.61 -9.61
CA ARG A 12 0.36 -10.20 -10.85
C ARG A 12 1.87 -10.01 -11.00
N ALA A 13 2.43 -8.89 -10.54
CA ALA A 13 3.85 -8.59 -10.64
C ALA A 13 4.72 -9.21 -9.53
N THR A 14 4.19 -9.34 -8.31
CA THR A 14 4.97 -9.73 -7.12
C THR A 14 4.79 -11.19 -6.71
N GLY A 15 3.74 -11.84 -7.21
CA GLY A 15 3.43 -13.24 -6.95
C GLY A 15 2.73 -13.51 -5.62
N ASP A 16 2.40 -14.77 -5.41
CA ASP A 16 1.65 -15.22 -4.23
C ASP A 16 2.45 -15.00 -2.93
N GLY A 17 1.75 -14.64 -1.85
CA GLY A 17 2.38 -14.42 -0.56
C GLY A 17 2.79 -12.96 -0.28
N PHE A 18 2.77 -12.07 -1.28
CA PHE A 18 3.16 -10.67 -1.11
C PHE A 18 2.28 -9.97 -0.07
N ALA A 19 0.95 -10.10 -0.18
CA ALA A 19 0.01 -9.47 0.74
C ALA A 19 0.22 -9.93 2.19
N GLN A 20 0.50 -11.23 2.40
CA GLN A 20 0.77 -11.78 3.74
C GLN A 20 2.09 -11.25 4.32
N LYS A 21 3.16 -11.19 3.51
CA LYS A 21 4.45 -10.64 3.95
C LYS A 21 4.34 -9.17 4.30
N LEU A 22 3.62 -8.40 3.48
CA LEU A 22 3.36 -6.99 3.74
C LEU A 22 2.56 -6.81 5.03
N GLN A 23 1.50 -7.60 5.23
CA GLN A 23 0.73 -7.58 6.47
C GLN A 23 1.60 -7.83 7.70
N ALA A 24 2.40 -8.90 7.68
CA ALA A 24 3.29 -9.24 8.78
C ALA A 24 4.26 -8.09 9.09
N ARG A 25 4.81 -7.46 8.05
CA ARG A 25 5.71 -6.32 8.21
C ARG A 25 5.03 -5.09 8.80
N LEU A 26 3.80 -4.79 8.37
CA LEU A 26 3.04 -3.65 8.89
C LEU A 26 2.68 -3.87 10.38
N ILE A 27 2.33 -5.09 10.77
CA ILE A 27 2.08 -5.45 12.18
C ILE A 27 3.36 -5.32 13.00
N GLU A 28 4.48 -5.86 12.51
CA GLU A 28 5.77 -5.74 13.18
C GLU A 28 6.17 -4.27 13.41
N LEU A 29 5.95 -3.41 12.41
CA LEU A 29 6.19 -1.96 12.55
C LEU A 29 5.24 -1.31 13.56
N ALA A 30 3.97 -1.76 13.62
CA ALA A 30 3.00 -1.26 14.58
C ALA A 30 3.34 -1.65 16.02
N ASP A 31 3.93 -2.83 16.23
CA ASP A 31 4.32 -3.31 17.54
C ASP A 31 5.68 -2.75 18.00
N ALA A 32 6.50 -2.27 17.06
CA ALA A 32 7.81 -1.68 17.33
C ALA A 32 7.77 -0.16 17.60
N THR A 33 6.63 0.50 17.39
CA THR A 33 6.50 1.96 17.57
C THR A 33 5.78 2.28 18.88
N ASP A 34 6.28 3.29 19.61
CA ASP A 34 5.64 3.80 20.82
C ASP A 34 4.48 4.78 20.55
N ASP A 35 4.27 5.16 19.28
CA ASP A 35 3.14 6.01 18.90
C ASP A 35 1.94 5.17 18.50
N GLU A 36 1.00 5.09 19.44
CA GLU A 36 -0.22 4.31 19.27
C GLU A 36 -1.11 4.83 18.11
N ALA A 37 -1.06 6.13 17.77
CA ALA A 37 -1.82 6.64 16.61
C ALA A 37 -1.24 6.12 15.29
N TYR A 38 0.09 6.08 15.17
CA TYR A 38 0.78 5.51 14.03
C TYR A 38 0.60 3.98 13.97
N ALA A 39 0.71 3.30 15.12
CA ALA A 39 0.46 1.87 15.23
C ALA A 39 -0.95 1.50 14.76
N SER A 40 -1.98 2.27 15.16
CA SER A 40 -3.36 2.04 14.72
C SER A 40 -3.51 2.14 13.20
N ARG A 41 -2.94 3.19 12.58
CA ARG A 41 -3.00 3.34 11.11
C ARG A 41 -2.30 2.20 10.37
N LEU A 42 -1.14 1.76 10.86
CA LEU A 42 -0.45 0.59 10.32
C LEU A 42 -1.34 -0.67 10.40
N ARG A 43 -2.02 -0.90 11.53
CA ARG A 43 -2.95 -2.03 11.71
C ARG A 43 -4.17 -1.94 10.80
N LEU A 44 -4.73 -0.74 10.59
CA LEU A 44 -5.85 -0.53 9.67
C LEU A 44 -5.50 -0.81 8.21
N VAL A 45 -4.29 -0.43 7.80
CA VAL A 45 -3.77 -0.76 6.48
C VAL A 45 -3.44 -2.25 6.37
N ALA A 46 -2.87 -2.84 7.42
CA ALA A 46 -2.56 -4.27 7.48
C ALA A 46 -3.81 -5.15 7.36
N SER A 47 -4.96 -4.66 7.84
CA SER A 47 -6.26 -5.33 7.72
C SER A 47 -7.04 -4.95 6.46
N GLY A 48 -6.47 -4.15 5.56
CA GLY A 48 -7.15 -3.69 4.34
C GLY A 48 -8.30 -2.70 4.54
N ARG A 49 -8.55 -2.25 5.78
CA ARG A 49 -9.60 -1.26 6.08
C ARG A 49 -9.23 0.13 5.59
N ARG A 50 -7.93 0.39 5.39
CA ARG A 50 -7.43 1.62 4.77
C ARG A 50 -6.47 1.29 3.62
N PRO A 51 -6.49 2.05 2.51
CA PRO A 51 -5.56 1.85 1.41
C PRO A 51 -4.12 2.08 1.85
N LEU A 52 -3.17 1.26 1.36
CA LEU A 52 -1.74 1.41 1.66
C LEU A 52 -1.19 2.81 1.36
N ARG A 53 -1.75 3.48 0.35
CA ARG A 53 -1.32 4.81 -0.08
C ARG A 53 -1.56 5.90 0.97
N THR A 54 -2.47 5.71 1.92
CA THR A 54 -2.71 6.70 2.99
C THR A 54 -1.49 6.90 3.88
N LEU A 55 -0.64 5.86 4.04
CA LEU A 55 0.61 5.97 4.78
C LEU A 55 1.57 6.98 4.16
N LEU A 56 1.52 7.23 2.84
CA LEU A 56 2.37 8.24 2.21
C LEU A 56 2.06 9.67 2.68
N SER A 57 0.83 9.91 3.13
CA SER A 57 0.41 11.19 3.71
C SER A 57 0.70 11.26 5.21
N ASP A 58 1.06 10.13 5.84
CA ASP A 58 1.44 10.10 7.26
C ASP A 58 2.82 10.73 7.45
N PRO A 59 2.96 11.72 8.34
CA PRO A 59 4.25 12.36 8.63
C PRO A 59 5.34 11.35 9.07
N LYS A 60 4.99 10.37 9.92
CA LYS A 60 5.95 9.39 10.46
C LYS A 60 6.42 8.40 9.42
N TRP A 61 5.55 8.01 8.51
CA TRP A 61 5.94 7.17 7.38
C TRP A 61 6.92 7.91 6.47
N SER A 62 6.64 9.18 6.17
CA SER A 62 7.55 10.00 5.37
C SER A 62 8.92 10.13 6.04
N GLU A 63 8.98 10.38 7.34
CA GLU A 63 10.25 10.45 8.08
C GLU A 63 11.03 9.11 8.08
N ALA A 64 10.33 7.98 8.23
CA ALA A 64 10.96 6.66 8.29
C ALA A 64 11.46 6.15 6.94
N PHE A 65 10.80 6.52 5.83
CA PHE A 65 11.06 5.96 4.51
C PHE A 65 11.61 6.94 3.47
N ALA A 66 11.49 8.26 3.67
CA ALA A 66 12.14 9.26 2.79
C ALA A 66 13.66 9.08 2.65
N PRO A 67 14.42 8.68 3.71
CA PRO A 67 15.86 8.46 3.57
C PRO A 67 16.22 7.24 2.70
N GLN A 68 15.28 6.32 2.47
CA GLN A 68 15.54 5.05 1.79
C GLN A 68 15.40 5.17 0.25
N ILE A 69 14.68 6.19 -0.24
CA ILE A 69 14.57 6.48 -1.67
C ILE A 69 15.72 7.43 -2.05
N GLN A 70 16.91 6.87 -2.27
CA GLN A 70 18.01 7.61 -2.88
C GLN A 70 17.70 7.84 -4.36
N ILE A 71 17.10 8.98 -4.69
CA ILE A 71 17.11 9.48 -6.06
C ILE A 71 18.54 9.91 -6.34
N LEU A 72 19.27 9.11 -7.13
CA LEU A 72 20.60 9.49 -7.59
C LEU A 72 20.48 10.76 -8.42
N ALA A 73 20.92 11.89 -7.86
CA ALA A 73 20.88 13.20 -8.53
C ALA A 73 21.73 13.23 -9.82
N THR A 74 22.68 12.29 -9.94
CA THR A 74 23.45 12.07 -11.15
C THR A 74 23.48 10.56 -11.41
N PRO A 75 23.03 10.10 -12.59
CA PRO A 75 23.19 8.70 -12.97
C PRO A 75 24.67 8.31 -12.90
N PRO A 76 25.01 7.12 -12.38
CA PRO A 76 26.40 6.67 -12.36
C PRO A 76 26.93 6.61 -13.79
N GLU A 77 28.15 7.07 -14.01
CA GLU A 77 28.82 6.87 -15.31
C GLU A 77 29.02 5.37 -15.53
N LEU A 78 28.41 4.87 -16.61
CA LEU A 78 28.59 3.50 -17.08
C LEU A 78 29.62 3.50 -18.19
N ASP A 79 30.68 2.71 -18.01
CA ASP A 79 31.56 2.31 -19.10
C ASP A 79 30.78 1.50 -20.16
N GLU A 80 31.38 1.34 -21.34
CA GLU A 80 30.71 0.72 -22.49
C GLU A 80 30.32 -0.74 -22.22
N ASP A 81 31.12 -1.48 -21.47
CA ASP A 81 30.85 -2.88 -21.14
C ASP A 81 29.69 -3.00 -20.14
N ARG A 82 29.62 -2.12 -19.14
CA ARG A 82 28.50 -2.04 -18.19
C ARG A 82 27.22 -1.57 -18.85
N ARG A 83 27.30 -0.61 -19.78
CA ARG A 83 26.13 -0.15 -20.56
C ARG A 83 25.56 -1.31 -21.36
N ARG A 84 26.41 -2.05 -22.09
CA ARG A 84 25.98 -3.22 -22.87
C ARG A 84 25.38 -4.32 -21.98
N ALA A 85 25.99 -4.60 -20.83
CA ALA A 85 25.46 -5.57 -19.88
C ALA A 85 24.08 -5.17 -19.32
N LEU A 86 23.87 -3.87 -19.07
CA LEU A 86 22.59 -3.33 -18.64
C LEU A 86 21.54 -3.46 -19.75
N ASP A 87 21.89 -3.07 -20.98
CA ASP A 87 20.99 -3.16 -22.13
C ASP A 87 20.56 -4.62 -22.40
N ASP A 88 21.50 -5.57 -22.31
CA ASP A 88 21.20 -7.00 -22.42
C ASP A 88 20.31 -7.49 -21.27
N ALA A 89 20.52 -6.99 -20.04
CA ALA A 89 19.67 -7.32 -18.91
C ALA A 89 18.25 -6.78 -19.09
N VAL A 90 18.10 -5.54 -19.57
CA VAL A 90 16.81 -4.91 -19.87
C VAL A 90 16.11 -5.64 -21.01
N ALA A 91 16.82 -5.99 -22.08
CA ALA A 91 16.26 -6.75 -23.21
C ALA A 91 15.76 -8.13 -22.78
N ARG A 92 16.54 -8.85 -21.96
CA ARG A 92 16.13 -10.15 -21.39
C ARG A 92 14.95 -10.02 -20.43
N ALA A 93 14.91 -8.94 -19.64
CA ALA A 93 13.77 -8.66 -18.76
C ALA A 93 12.51 -8.37 -19.59
N GLY A 94 12.61 -7.53 -20.63
CA GLY A 94 11.50 -7.19 -21.52
C GLY A 94 10.91 -8.40 -22.25
N GLN A 95 11.74 -9.36 -22.65
CA GLN A 95 11.28 -10.62 -23.26
C GLN A 95 10.47 -11.51 -22.31
N ARG A 96 10.58 -11.30 -21.00
CA ARG A 96 9.83 -12.03 -19.97
C ARG A 96 8.56 -11.30 -19.52
N VAL A 97 8.34 -10.06 -19.97
CA VAL A 97 7.15 -9.29 -19.61
C VAL A 97 5.95 -9.82 -20.39
N VAL A 98 4.97 -10.34 -19.66
CA VAL A 98 3.65 -10.60 -20.20
C VAL A 98 2.86 -9.30 -20.08
N LEU A 99 2.48 -8.72 -21.21
CA LEU A 99 1.60 -7.55 -21.23
C LEU A 99 0.20 -7.97 -20.74
N PRO A 100 -0.44 -7.19 -19.86
CA PRO A 100 -1.83 -7.44 -19.49
C PRO A 100 -2.73 -7.32 -20.72
N SER A 101 -3.80 -8.09 -20.75
CA SER A 101 -4.87 -7.96 -21.74
C SER A 101 -5.60 -6.62 -21.61
N GLU A 102 -6.30 -6.18 -22.68
CA GLU A 102 -7.10 -4.94 -22.65
C GLU A 102 -8.14 -4.94 -21.52
N VAL A 103 -8.73 -6.11 -21.23
CA VAL A 103 -9.70 -6.30 -20.14
C VAL A 103 -9.04 -6.10 -18.78
N GLU A 104 -7.83 -6.63 -18.57
CA GLU A 104 -7.07 -6.42 -17.34
C GLU A 104 -6.67 -4.96 -17.17
N ILE A 105 -6.29 -4.27 -18.25
CA ILE A 105 -5.96 -2.85 -18.22
C ILE A 105 -7.18 -2.00 -17.82
N ALA A 106 -8.35 -2.26 -18.42
CA ALA A 106 -9.57 -1.55 -18.06
C ALA A 106 -9.95 -1.78 -16.59
N SER A 107 -9.85 -3.02 -16.12
CA SER A 107 -10.10 -3.38 -14.72
C SER A 107 -9.11 -2.72 -13.76
N ASP A 108 -7.82 -2.65 -14.12
CA ASP A 108 -6.80 -1.97 -13.33
C ASP A 108 -7.07 -0.47 -13.24
N LEU A 109 -7.51 0.16 -14.33
CA LEU A 109 -7.84 1.58 -14.33
C LEU A 109 -9.03 1.87 -13.40
N GLU A 110 -10.07 1.05 -13.44
CA GLU A 110 -11.21 1.16 -12.52
C GLU A 110 -10.79 0.96 -11.05
N ASP A 111 -9.94 -0.04 -10.79
CA ASP A 111 -9.37 -0.32 -9.47
C ASP A 111 -8.56 0.87 -8.94
N VAL A 112 -7.71 1.46 -9.79
CA VAL A 112 -6.93 2.65 -9.46
C VAL A 112 -7.83 3.83 -9.12
N MET A 113 -8.87 4.09 -9.92
CA MET A 113 -9.81 5.20 -9.68
C MET A 113 -10.59 5.00 -8.37
N ARG A 114 -11.07 3.78 -8.11
CA ARG A 114 -11.75 3.44 -6.85
C ARG A 114 -10.83 3.67 -5.65
N ARG A 115 -9.58 3.19 -5.72
CA ARG A 115 -8.58 3.36 -4.66
C ARG A 115 -8.20 4.82 -4.44
N ALA A 116 -8.11 5.61 -5.51
CA ALA A 116 -7.84 7.04 -5.40
C ALA A 116 -8.92 7.76 -4.58
N ALA A 117 -10.20 7.48 -4.87
CA ALA A 117 -11.31 8.06 -4.12
C ALA A 117 -11.31 7.64 -2.64
N LEU A 118 -11.10 6.35 -2.34
CA LEU A 118 -11.00 5.84 -0.97
C LEU A 118 -9.83 6.47 -0.20
N THR A 119 -8.68 6.63 -0.87
CA THR A 119 -7.49 7.24 -0.29
C THR A 119 -7.73 8.70 0.05
N GLU A 120 -8.31 9.47 -0.88
CA GLU A 120 -8.63 10.89 -0.67
C GLU A 120 -9.61 11.08 0.49
N ALA A 121 -10.65 10.25 0.57
CA ALA A 121 -11.61 10.30 1.67
C ALA A 121 -10.95 10.04 3.03
N ALA A 122 -10.10 9.02 3.12
CA ALA A 122 -9.38 8.68 4.35
C ALA A 122 -8.38 9.78 4.78
N ILE A 123 -7.65 10.36 3.82
CA ILE A 123 -6.73 11.48 4.12
C ILE A 123 -7.51 12.69 4.62
N ARG A 124 -8.63 13.04 3.97
CA ARG A 124 -9.47 14.17 4.39
C ARG A 124 -10.02 13.97 5.80
N GLU A 125 -10.45 12.76 6.14
CA GLU A 125 -10.89 12.40 7.49
C GLU A 125 -9.78 12.63 8.53
N ASP A 126 -8.55 12.19 8.23
CA ASP A 126 -7.40 12.35 9.13
C ASP A 126 -7.00 13.82 9.30
N GLU A 127 -7.09 14.62 8.24
CA GLU A 127 -6.85 16.07 8.30
C GLU A 127 -7.88 16.80 9.16
N LEU A 128 -9.15 16.35 9.15
CA LEU A 128 -10.23 16.96 9.92
C LEU A 128 -10.21 16.56 11.40
N ASN A 129 -9.96 15.28 11.69
CA ASN A 129 -9.99 14.74 13.06
C ASN A 129 -8.66 14.93 13.79
N GLY A 130 -7.64 15.43 13.08
CA GLY A 130 -6.26 15.32 13.51
C GLY A 130 -5.82 13.88 13.45
N TRP A 131 -4.53 13.63 13.18
CA TRP A 131 -3.96 12.28 13.09
C TRP A 131 -3.95 11.52 14.43
N ALA A 132 -4.84 11.86 15.36
CA ALA A 132 -5.03 11.32 16.68
C ALA A 132 -5.99 10.12 16.60
N HIS A 133 -5.44 8.91 16.55
CA HIS A 133 -6.17 7.65 16.72
C HIS A 133 -7.39 7.44 15.82
N VAL A 134 -7.21 6.62 14.78
CA VAL A 134 -8.34 6.05 14.08
C VAL A 134 -8.78 4.83 14.90
N HIS A 135 -9.83 4.96 15.70
CA HIS A 135 -10.54 3.79 16.18
C HIS A 135 -11.07 3.06 14.95
N GLY A 136 -10.81 1.76 14.84
CA GLY A 136 -11.70 0.95 14.04
C GLY A 136 -13.01 0.92 14.82
N ASP A 137 -14.01 1.67 14.39
CA ASP A 137 -15.37 1.52 14.92
C ASP A 137 -15.76 0.05 14.72
N ALA A 138 -15.60 -0.71 15.80
CA ALA A 138 -16.36 -1.91 16.02
C ALA A 138 -17.73 -1.44 16.54
N ASP A 139 -18.76 -1.95 15.90
CA ASP A 139 -20.12 -2.04 16.42
C ASP A 139 -20.97 -0.76 16.35
N HIS A 140 -21.47 -0.45 15.15
CA HIS A 140 -22.83 0.04 14.99
C HIS A 140 -23.67 -0.93 14.14
N ASP A 141 -23.67 -2.21 14.53
CA ASP A 141 -24.84 -3.07 14.34
C ASP A 141 -25.68 -2.97 15.63
N GLU A 142 -26.42 -1.86 15.74
CA GLU A 142 -27.50 -1.76 16.72
C GLU A 142 -28.68 -2.53 16.15
N ASP A 143 -28.69 -3.85 16.37
CA ASP A 143 -29.83 -4.72 16.14
C ASP A 143 -30.70 -4.67 17.41
N PRO A 144 -31.86 -3.97 17.43
CA PRO A 144 -32.73 -4.00 18.59
C PRO A 144 -33.39 -5.38 18.70
N ALA A 145 -33.01 -6.06 19.79
CA ALA A 145 -33.39 -7.36 20.32
C ALA A 145 -34.78 -7.95 19.94
N PRO A 146 -34.88 -9.29 19.87
CA PRO A 146 -36.10 -10.00 19.52
C PRO A 146 -37.12 -9.97 20.67
N GLY A 147 -38.37 -9.67 20.30
CA GLY A 147 -39.62 -10.01 20.96
C GLY A 147 -39.60 -10.42 22.44
N GLU A 148 -40.11 -9.53 23.30
CA GLU A 148 -40.77 -9.94 24.54
C GLU A 148 -42.28 -10.12 24.31
N ARG A 149 -42.68 -11.40 24.27
CA ARG A 149 -43.96 -12.02 24.66
C ARG A 149 -45.25 -11.66 23.92
#